data_AF-A0A2N5DGI7-F1
#
_entry.id   AF-A0A2N5DGI7-F1
#
_cell.length_a   1.000
_cell.length_b   1.000
_cell.length_c   1.000
_cell.angle_alpha   90.00
_cell.angle_beta   90.00
_cell.angle_gamma   90.00
#
_symmetry.space_group_name_H-M   'P 1'
#
loop_
_entity.id
_entity.type
_entity.pdbx_description
1 polymer ?
#
loop_
_entity_poly.entity_id
_entity_poly.type
_entity_poly.pdbx_seq_one_letter_code
_entity_poly.pdbx_strand_id
1 'polypeptide(L)' 'MLRRAAVAFAIPPAAFWRLSLKEWRALAGEGAGQGAGAALGRPDLAALMARFPDGMEDEA' A
#
# COMPACT_ATOMS: atom_id res chain seq x y z
N MET A 1 1.60 0.43 -4.57
CA MET A 1 1.35 -0.77 -5.42
C MET A 1 0.24 -0.55 -6.44
N LEU A 2 -0.93 -0.03 -6.05
CA LEU A 2 -2.07 0.15 -6.97
C LEU A 2 -1.75 0.99 -8.21
N ARG A 3 -1.03 2.12 -8.07
CA ARG A 3 -0.58 2.93 -9.22
C ARG A 3 0.28 2.14 -10.21
N ARG A 4 1.20 1.31 -9.70
CA ARG A 4 2.07 0.47 -10.56
C ARG A 4 1.26 -0.60 -11.29
N ALA A 5 0.33 -1.25 -10.59
CA ALA A 5 -0.60 -2.20 -11.20
C ALA A 5 -1.49 -1.53 -12.25
N ALA A 6 -2.03 -0.35 -11.99
CA ALA A 6 -2.85 0.40 -12.95
C ALA A 6 -2.09 0.72 -14.24
N VAL A 7 -0.81 1.08 -14.16
CA VAL A 7 0.04 1.30 -15.34
C VAL A 7 0.34 -0.02 -16.04
N ALA A 8 0.72 -1.06 -15.30
CA ALA A 8 1.07 -2.37 -15.87
C ALA A 8 -0.10 -3.03 -16.62
N PHE A 9 -1.33 -2.84 -16.12
CA PHE A 9 -2.54 -3.38 -16.72
C PHE A 9 -3.32 -2.36 -17.56
N ALA A 10 -2.74 -1.19 -17.85
CA ALA A 10 -3.36 -0.12 -18.63
C ALA A 10 -4.80 0.22 -18.19
N ILE A 11 -5.05 0.28 -16.89
CA ILE A 11 -6.38 0.50 -16.31
C ILE A 11 -6.76 1.99 -16.49
N PRO A 12 -7.84 2.31 -17.23
CA PRO A 12 -8.26 3.68 -17.43
C PRO A 12 -8.83 4.30 -16.13
N PRO A 13 -8.82 5.64 -15.97
CA PRO A 13 -9.22 6.29 -14.73
C PRO A 13 -10.63 5.92 -14.24
N ALA A 14 -11.59 5.76 -15.16
CA ALA A 14 -12.95 5.36 -14.80
C ALA A 14 -13.03 3.92 -14.26
N ALA A 15 -12.20 3.01 -14.75
CA ALA A 15 -12.13 1.65 -14.25
C ALA A 15 -11.36 1.58 -12.92
N PHE A 16 -10.35 2.44 -12.74
CA PHE A 16 -9.56 2.50 -11.51
C PHE A 16 -10.44 2.65 -10.26
N TRP A 17 -11.42 3.55 -10.31
CA TRP A 17 -12.33 3.83 -9.19
C TRP A 17 -13.47 2.82 -9.05
N ARG A 18 -13.75 2.02 -10.08
CA ARG A 18 -14.82 1.01 -10.08
C ARG A 18 -14.38 -0.34 -9.52
N LEU A 19 -13.07 -0.60 -9.52
CA LEU A 19 -12.51 -1.84 -9.00
C LEU A 19 -12.64 -1.90 -7.47
N SER A 20 -13.19 -3.00 -6.98
CA SER A 20 -13.25 -3.32 -5.56
C SER A 20 -11.85 -3.59 -4.99
N LEU A 21 -11.73 -3.50 -3.67
CA LEU A 21 -10.46 -3.78 -2.98
C LEU A 21 -9.99 -5.23 -3.19
N LYS A 22 -10.92 -6.18 -3.37
CA LYS A 22 -10.60 -7.59 -3.66
C LYS A 22 -9.97 -7.73 -5.05
N GLU A 23 -10.55 -7.09 -6.06
CA GLU A 23 -10.01 -7.10 -7.43
C GLU A 23 -8.65 -6.43 -7.51
N TRP A 24 -8.45 -5.33 -6.77
CA TRP A 24 -7.15 -4.68 -6.67
C TRP A 24 -6.07 -5.57 -6.05
N ARG A 25 -6.42 -6.36 -5.03
CA ARG A 25 -5.48 -7.32 -4.43
C ARG A 25 -5.12 -8.45 -5.39
N ALA A 26 -6.09 -8.96 -6.14
CA ALA A 26 -5.82 -9.96 -7.17
C ALA A 26 -4.92 -9.40 -8.29
N LEU A 27 -5.20 -8.19 -8.78
CA LEU A 27 -4.41 -7.52 -9.83
C LEU A 27 -2.99 -7.16 -9.37
N ALA A 28 -2.84 -6.73 -8.11
CA ALA A 28 -1.52 -6.47 -7.55
C ALA A 28 -0.74 -7.77 -7.24
N GLY A 29 -1.33 -8.93 -7.52
CA GLY A 29 -0.87 -10.25 -7.09
C GLY A 29 -1.14 -10.44 -5.60
N GLU A 30 -1.91 -11.47 -5.25
CA GLU A 30 -1.82 -12.06 -3.90
C GLU A 30 -0.39 -12.62 -3.74
N GLY A 31 0.57 -11.76 -3.37
CA GLY A 31 1.98 -12.10 -3.24
C GLY A 31 2.92 -11.63 -4.37
N ALA A 32 2.85 -10.37 -4.83
CA ALA A 32 3.91 -9.77 -5.65
C ALA A 32 5.20 -9.51 -4.85
N GLY A 33 5.83 -10.60 -4.41
CA GLY A 33 7.19 -10.69 -3.88
C GLY A 33 7.31 -11.81 -2.83
N GLN A 34 8.34 -12.66 -2.96
CA GLN A 34 9.04 -13.21 -1.80
C GLN A 34 9.49 -12.01 -0.97
N GLY A 35 8.66 -11.58 0.00
CA GLY A 35 8.75 -10.23 0.59
C GLY A 35 7.42 -9.48 0.70
N ALA A 36 6.27 -10.08 0.34
CA ALA A 36 5.00 -9.72 0.93
C ALA A 36 5.05 -10.14 2.41
N GLY A 37 5.78 -9.35 3.22
CA GLY A 37 5.88 -9.55 4.65
C GLY A 37 4.48 -9.74 5.22
N ALA A 38 4.36 -10.63 6.20
CA ALA A 38 3.15 -10.77 6.99
C ALA A 38 2.56 -9.39 7.25
N ALA A 39 1.24 -9.24 7.08
CA ALA A 39 0.56 -7.97 7.34
C ALA A 39 1.11 -7.40 8.65
N LEU A 40 1.66 -6.17 8.60
CA LEU A 40 2.35 -5.54 9.72
C LEU A 40 1.49 -5.73 10.97
N GLY A 41 2.03 -6.45 11.95
CA GLY A 41 1.36 -6.58 13.23
C GLY A 41 1.29 -5.23 13.92
N ARG A 42 0.45 -5.15 14.95
CA ARG A 42 0.48 -4.00 15.87
C ARG A 42 1.90 -3.66 16.37
N PRO A 43 2.78 -4.62 16.75
CA PRO A 43 4.14 -4.27 17.19
C PRO A 43 5.00 -3.69 16.07
N ASP A 44 4.89 -4.20 14.85
CA ASP A 44 5.69 -3.71 13.72
C ASP A 44 5.28 -2.30 13.31
N LEU A 45 3.97 -2.00 13.39
CA LEU A 45 3.46 -0.64 13.18
C LEU A 45 3.99 0.32 14.25
N ALA A 46 4.02 -0.08 15.52
CA ALA A 46 4.58 0.75 16.59
C ALA A 46 6.07 1.04 16.37
N ALA A 47 6.84 0.05 15.92
CA ALA A 47 8.24 0.23 15.57
C ALA A 47 8.42 1.21 14.39
N LEU A 48 7.54 1.15 13.38
CA LEU A 48 7.52 2.10 12.26
C LEU A 48 7.25 3.53 12.71
N MET A 49 6.24 3.74 13.56
CA MET A 49 5.90 5.07 14.10
C MET A 49 7.04 5.65 14.93
N ALA A 50 7.73 4.84 15.74
CA ALA A 50 8.90 5.29 16.49
C ALA A 50 10.09 5.62 15.56
N ARG A 51 10.24 4.86 14.46
CA ARG A 51 11.31 5.07 13.47
C ARG A 51 11.10 6.32 12.62
N PHE A 52 9.84 6.64 12.31
CA PHE A 52 9.42 7.78 11.51
C PHE A 52 8.33 8.55 12.28
N PRO A 53 8.71 9.31 13.31
CA PRO A 53 7.74 10.10 14.05
C PRO A 53 7.15 11.17 13.13
N ASP A 54 5.82 11.30 13.13
CA ASP A 54 5.18 12.43 12.49
C ASP A 54 5.64 13.70 13.23
N GLY A 55 6.27 14.63 12.50
CA GLY A 55 6.85 15.82 13.10
C GLY A 55 5.78 16.69 13.76
N MET A 56 5.92 16.91 15.07
CA MET A 56 5.45 18.14 15.72
C MET A 56 6.66 19.00 16.10
N GLU A 57 7.57 19.22 15.16
CA GLU A 57 8.63 20.22 15.30
C GLU A 57 8.56 21.16 14.09
N ASP A 58 7.55 22.01 14.09
CA ASP A 58 7.53 23.31 13.42
C ASP A 58 6.71 24.29 14.30
N GLU A 59 7.09 24.41 15.57
CA GLU A 59 6.82 25.62 16.38
C GLU A 59 8.10 25.96 17.16
N ALA A 60 9.00 26.71 16.52
CA ALA A 60 10.05 27.52 17.16
C ALA A 60 10.52 28.64 16.23
#